data_AF-A0A4P6EEA4-F1
#
_entry.id   AF-A0A4P6EEA4-F1
#
_cell.length_a   1.000
_cell.length_b   1.000
_cell.length_c   1.000
_cell.angle_alpha   90.00
_cell.angle_beta   90.00
_cell.angle_gamma   90.00
#
_symmetry.space_group_name_H-M   'P 1'
#
loop_
_entity.id
_entity.type
_entity.pdbx_description
1 polymer ?
#
loop_
_entity_poly.entity_id
_entity_poly.type
_entity_poly.pdbx_seq_one_letter_code
_entity_poly.pdbx_strand_id
1 'polypeptide(L)'
;MDHPTRLLPVGTRPVDDNRDDHYDDYLEQRFEETRNAIAQEVPALPGLRVQAIGHTRTIRTLEPVGLAPSDPGAVIDLVYLHGRLPRTGRVSWPLVLDENSYAATAADVERTIAETLDCSETTVMVGTSLGDTPLIRALSATRRSPGARLAVLTRGQFANPDDDLEILNLSLARARARELNYTPLFPDFNGQAAQLITEAAMRTAFGSRTTAYTQRLGEWWDSWVVQGGRDANMPQRLREIVTTICALLDSPLPETPLDHVAERHQLELWVRADPTGRSRSLTRWARSLHATPAGVDGKTERLERNSYLAPVRALVEGRASRLDVEDLEQGRASSTRYTWRSFLCVPIRVDNCIVGVLSLASSLPLHEASMNGSEEATARVVEVLLAEGTELLAVQN
;
A
#
# COMPACT_ATOMS: atom_id res chain seq x y z
N MET A 1 -27.47 21.87 7.10
CA MET A 1 -28.25 20.69 6.68
C MET A 1 -27.18 19.70 6.29
N ASP A 2 -26.79 18.87 7.24
CA ASP A 2 -25.55 18.09 7.11
C ASP A 2 -25.87 16.81 6.35
N HIS A 3 -25.17 16.61 5.25
CA HIS A 3 -25.38 15.49 4.35
C HIS A 3 -24.66 14.22 4.87
N PRO A 4 -25.26 13.03 4.71
CA PRO A 4 -24.65 11.78 5.13
C PRO A 4 -23.34 11.51 4.38
N THR A 5 -22.33 11.00 5.08
CA THR A 5 -21.05 10.57 4.50
C THR A 5 -21.28 9.38 3.57
N ARG A 6 -21.06 9.56 2.27
CA ARG A 6 -21.16 8.50 1.25
C ARG A 6 -19.79 8.00 0.85
N LEU A 7 -19.58 6.68 0.86
CA LEU A 7 -18.37 6.05 0.34
C LEU A 7 -18.68 5.47 -1.05
N LEU A 8 -18.03 6.01 -2.09
CA LEU A 8 -18.10 5.49 -3.44
C LEU A 8 -16.78 4.77 -3.79
N PRO A 9 -16.77 3.45 -3.98
CA PRO A 9 -15.65 2.79 -4.65
C PRO A 9 -15.72 3.17 -6.15
N VAL A 10 -14.64 3.77 -6.67
CA VAL A 10 -14.53 4.08 -8.11
C VAL A 10 -13.20 3.52 -8.62
N GLY A 11 -13.28 2.49 -9.46
CA GLY A 11 -12.12 1.93 -10.14
C GLY A 11 -12.51 0.93 -11.21
N THR A 12 -12.07 1.19 -12.44
CA THR A 12 -11.79 0.19 -13.48
C THR A 12 -10.54 0.63 -14.26
N ARG A 13 -9.74 -0.33 -14.70
CA ARG A 13 -8.62 -0.17 -15.64
C ARG A 13 -8.83 -1.15 -16.80
N PRO A 14 -8.44 -0.82 -18.03
CA PRO A 14 -8.39 -1.81 -19.10
C PRO A 14 -7.06 -2.58 -19.04
N VAL A 15 -7.18 -3.91 -19.09
CA VAL A 15 -6.25 -4.93 -19.65
C VAL A 15 -4.79 -4.84 -19.22
N ASP A 16 -4.45 -5.51 -18.11
CA ASP A 16 -3.54 -6.67 -18.07
C ASP A 16 -3.31 -7.09 -16.61
N ASP A 17 -3.71 -8.33 -16.30
CA ASP A 17 -3.32 -9.17 -15.15
C ASP A 17 -3.49 -8.62 -13.72
N ASN A 18 -4.76 -8.43 -13.32
CA ASN A 18 -5.35 -8.85 -12.02
C ASN A 18 -6.77 -8.28 -11.93
N ARG A 19 -7.77 -9.16 -12.05
CA ARG A 19 -9.20 -8.83 -12.07
C ARG A 19 -9.72 -8.62 -10.65
N ASP A 20 -9.61 -7.41 -10.13
CA ASP A 20 -10.43 -6.95 -9.00
C ASP A 20 -11.31 -5.79 -9.46
N ASP A 21 -12.35 -6.11 -10.23
CA ASP A 21 -13.50 -5.24 -10.33
C ASP A 21 -14.33 -5.46 -9.04
N HIS A 22 -14.62 -4.39 -8.28
CA HIS A 22 -15.26 -4.44 -6.95
C HIS A 22 -16.75 -4.83 -7.00
N TYR A 23 -17.07 -6.00 -7.54
CA TYR A 23 -18.43 -6.57 -7.53
C TYR A 23 -18.75 -7.26 -6.21
N ASP A 24 -17.74 -7.66 -5.44
CA ASP A 24 -17.93 -8.50 -4.26
C ASP A 24 -18.56 -7.77 -3.07
N ASP A 25 -18.94 -8.53 -2.05
CA ASP A 25 -19.51 -8.05 -0.79
C ASP A 25 -18.46 -7.87 0.32
N TYR A 26 -17.17 -7.73 -0.03
CA TYR A 26 -16.08 -7.64 0.95
C TYR A 26 -16.25 -6.44 1.91
N LEU A 27 -16.59 -5.27 1.38
CA LEU A 27 -16.79 -4.06 2.21
C LEU A 27 -17.95 -4.23 3.19
N GLU A 28 -19.01 -4.93 2.78
CA GLU A 28 -20.14 -5.21 3.66
C GLU A 28 -19.74 -6.17 4.79
N GLN A 29 -19.03 -7.25 4.45
CA GLN A 29 -18.55 -8.23 5.43
C GLN A 29 -17.60 -7.57 6.44
N ARG A 30 -16.62 -6.79 5.97
CA ARG A 30 -15.70 -6.08 6.86
C ARG A 30 -16.37 -5.04 7.74
N PHE A 31 -17.36 -4.33 7.23
CA PHE A 31 -18.15 -3.42 8.05
C PHE A 31 -18.86 -4.17 9.18
N GLU A 32 -19.54 -5.27 8.87
CA GLU A 32 -20.29 -6.05 9.85
C GLU A 32 -19.37 -6.72 10.89
N GLU A 33 -18.27 -7.32 10.46
CA GLU A 33 -17.25 -7.88 11.36
C GLU A 33 -16.72 -6.83 12.34
N THR A 34 -16.35 -5.65 11.83
CA THR A 34 -15.83 -4.56 12.65
C THR A 34 -16.89 -4.06 13.63
N ARG A 35 -18.13 -3.85 13.13
CA ARG A 35 -19.27 -3.41 13.94
C ARG A 35 -19.57 -4.40 15.06
N ASN A 36 -19.56 -5.69 14.77
CA ASN A 36 -19.82 -6.74 15.76
C ASN A 36 -18.69 -6.85 16.79
N ALA A 37 -17.43 -6.68 16.37
CA ALA A 37 -16.27 -6.72 17.27
C ALA A 37 -16.33 -5.62 18.35
N ILE A 38 -16.81 -4.42 18.00
CA ILE A 38 -16.90 -3.28 18.93
C ILE A 38 -18.26 -3.15 19.62
N ALA A 39 -19.26 -3.97 19.26
CA ALA A 39 -20.65 -3.75 19.66
C ALA A 39 -20.90 -3.76 21.17
N GLN A 40 -20.03 -4.43 21.93
CA GLN A 40 -20.12 -4.47 23.39
C GLN A 40 -19.38 -3.31 24.07
N GLU A 41 -18.49 -2.62 23.34
CA GLU A 41 -17.61 -1.58 23.87
C GLU A 41 -18.14 -0.17 23.63
N VAL A 42 -18.99 0.02 22.61
CA VAL A 42 -19.54 1.33 22.26
C VAL A 42 -21.07 1.35 22.35
N PRO A 43 -21.66 2.42 22.95
CA PRO A 43 -23.12 2.51 23.15
C PRO A 43 -23.89 2.84 21.86
N ALA A 44 -23.18 3.28 20.82
CA ALA A 44 -23.75 3.72 19.56
C ALA A 44 -22.94 3.14 18.39
N LEU A 45 -23.65 2.56 17.41
CA LEU A 45 -23.07 1.93 16.23
C LEU A 45 -23.77 2.46 14.97
N PRO A 46 -23.01 2.83 13.92
CA PRO A 46 -23.61 3.18 12.64
C PRO A 46 -24.29 1.95 12.01
N GLY A 47 -25.31 2.24 11.20
CA GLY A 47 -25.94 1.31 10.28
C GLY A 47 -25.26 1.32 8.90
N LEU A 48 -25.72 0.44 8.01
CA LEU A 48 -25.25 0.31 6.63
C LEU A 48 -26.44 0.24 5.69
N ARG A 49 -26.42 1.01 4.60
CA ARG A 49 -27.39 0.92 3.52
C ARG A 49 -26.67 0.58 2.22
N VAL A 50 -27.05 -0.52 1.58
CA VAL A 50 -26.44 -1.00 0.33
C VAL A 50 -27.40 -0.80 -0.83
N GLN A 51 -26.92 -0.14 -1.88
CA GLN A 51 -27.67 0.16 -3.10
C GLN A 51 -26.86 -0.23 -4.33
N ALA A 52 -27.54 -0.54 -5.43
CA ALA A 52 -26.93 -0.61 -6.75
C ALA A 52 -27.50 0.49 -7.62
N ILE A 53 -26.71 0.93 -8.59
CA ILE A 53 -27.15 1.99 -9.50
C ILE A 53 -28.39 1.59 -10.29
N GLY A 54 -29.27 2.55 -10.55
CA GLY A 54 -30.54 2.32 -11.26
C GLY A 54 -31.61 1.59 -10.44
N HIS A 55 -31.30 1.14 -9.22
CA HIS A 55 -32.30 0.55 -8.31
C HIS A 55 -32.84 1.58 -7.34
N THR A 56 -34.16 1.78 -7.33
CA THR A 56 -34.84 2.61 -6.32
C THR A 56 -34.93 1.92 -4.96
N ARG A 57 -34.68 0.61 -4.90
CA ARG A 57 -34.79 -0.20 -3.69
C ARG A 57 -33.42 -0.52 -3.12
N THR A 58 -33.26 -0.25 -1.82
CA THR A 58 -32.12 -0.71 -1.04
C THR A 58 -32.02 -2.24 -1.08
N ILE A 59 -30.83 -2.75 -1.42
CA ILE A 59 -30.53 -4.18 -1.50
C ILE A 59 -30.43 -4.78 -0.10
N ARG A 60 -29.76 -4.07 0.81
CA ARG A 60 -29.53 -4.49 2.19
C ARG A 60 -29.51 -3.29 3.12
N THR A 61 -30.11 -3.44 4.29
CA THR A 61 -30.04 -2.46 5.37
C THR A 61 -29.60 -3.15 6.66
N LEU A 62 -28.67 -2.54 7.37
CA LEU A 62 -28.39 -2.79 8.78
C LEU A 62 -28.73 -1.52 9.54
N GLU A 63 -29.64 -1.62 10.50
CA GLU A 63 -30.08 -0.45 11.28
C GLU A 63 -28.98 0.03 12.23
N PRO A 64 -28.87 1.36 12.47
CA PRO A 64 -28.02 1.88 13.53
C PRO A 64 -28.49 1.40 14.90
N VAL A 65 -27.55 1.33 15.85
CA VAL A 65 -27.85 1.04 17.27
C VAL A 65 -27.49 2.27 18.07
N GLY A 66 -28.39 2.76 18.92
CA GLY A 66 -28.12 3.92 19.78
C GLY A 66 -27.97 5.27 19.05
N LEU A 67 -28.29 5.33 17.74
CA LEU A 67 -28.31 6.55 16.92
C LEU A 67 -29.65 6.65 16.21
N ALA A 68 -30.18 7.87 16.03
CA ALA A 68 -31.34 8.03 15.17
C ALA A 68 -30.90 7.94 13.70
N PRO A 69 -31.64 7.25 12.81
CA PRO A 69 -31.25 7.13 11.39
C PRO A 69 -31.07 8.46 10.65
N SER A 70 -31.61 9.56 11.19
CA SER A 70 -31.46 10.92 10.66
C SER A 70 -30.18 11.62 11.12
N ASP A 71 -29.49 11.09 12.12
CA ASP A 71 -28.30 11.75 12.67
C ASP A 71 -27.14 11.66 11.68
N PRO A 72 -26.32 12.71 11.53
CA PRO A 72 -25.12 12.66 10.70
C PRO A 72 -24.20 11.50 11.10
N GLY A 73 -23.85 10.66 10.13
CA GLY A 73 -23.00 9.48 10.37
C GLY A 73 -23.71 8.26 10.96
N ALA A 74 -25.03 8.33 11.24
CA ALA A 74 -25.77 7.17 11.74
C ALA A 74 -25.91 6.06 10.70
N VAL A 75 -25.85 6.37 9.40
CA VAL A 75 -25.93 5.38 8.32
C VAL A 75 -24.84 5.65 7.30
N ILE A 76 -24.10 4.61 6.95
CA ILE A 76 -23.15 4.63 5.83
C ILE A 76 -23.87 4.10 4.58
N ASP A 77 -23.92 4.89 3.51
CA ASP A 77 -24.42 4.44 2.22
C ASP A 77 -23.28 3.84 1.39
N LEU A 78 -23.44 2.59 0.97
CA LEU A 78 -22.57 1.88 0.02
C LEU A 78 -23.32 1.72 -1.31
N VAL A 79 -22.76 2.28 -2.39
CA VAL A 79 -23.38 2.26 -3.71
C VAL A 79 -22.50 1.50 -4.71
N TYR A 80 -23.02 0.40 -5.25
CA TYR A 80 -22.39 -0.37 -6.31
C TYR A 80 -22.72 0.25 -7.68
N LEU A 81 -21.71 0.83 -8.32
CA LEU A 81 -21.86 1.54 -9.61
C LEU A 81 -21.95 0.59 -10.82
N HIS A 82 -21.35 -0.60 -10.75
CA HIS A 82 -21.27 -1.53 -11.88
C HIS A 82 -22.03 -2.85 -11.64
N GLY A 83 -22.82 -2.91 -10.57
CA GLY A 83 -23.54 -4.11 -10.12
C GLY A 83 -22.88 -4.77 -8.91
N ARG A 84 -23.54 -5.80 -8.36
CA ARG A 84 -23.15 -6.46 -7.10
C ARG A 84 -23.23 -7.98 -7.25
N LEU A 85 -22.13 -8.66 -6.99
CA LEU A 85 -21.95 -10.11 -7.02
C LEU A 85 -21.57 -10.61 -5.61
N PRO A 86 -22.54 -10.85 -4.72
CA PRO A 86 -22.22 -11.35 -3.39
C PRO A 86 -21.71 -12.78 -3.43
N ARG A 87 -20.86 -13.16 -2.46
CA ARG A 87 -20.42 -14.56 -2.30
C ARG A 87 -21.57 -15.53 -2.06
N THR A 88 -22.63 -15.06 -1.40
CA THR A 88 -23.86 -15.82 -1.17
C THR A 88 -25.09 -14.97 -1.43
N GLY A 89 -26.17 -15.57 -1.92
CA GLY A 89 -27.44 -14.89 -2.15
C GLY A 89 -27.63 -14.38 -3.58
N ARG A 90 -28.41 -13.31 -3.73
CA ARG A 90 -28.90 -12.85 -5.04
C ARG A 90 -27.98 -11.78 -5.64
N VAL A 91 -27.54 -12.04 -6.88
CA VAL A 91 -26.83 -11.09 -7.73
C VAL A 91 -27.73 -9.90 -8.07
N SER A 92 -27.18 -8.68 -7.98
CA SER A 92 -27.86 -7.46 -8.41
C SER A 92 -27.43 -7.11 -9.84
N TRP A 93 -28.38 -7.18 -10.77
CA TRP A 93 -28.19 -6.83 -12.19
C TRP A 93 -28.51 -5.35 -12.45
N PRO A 94 -27.89 -4.71 -13.47
CA PRO A 94 -26.93 -5.28 -14.41
C PRO A 94 -25.52 -5.39 -13.82
N LEU A 95 -24.82 -6.48 -14.13
CA LEU A 95 -23.36 -6.57 -13.98
C LEU A 95 -22.72 -6.03 -15.25
N VAL A 96 -21.79 -5.08 -15.11
CA VAL A 96 -21.10 -4.45 -16.24
C VAL A 96 -19.86 -5.28 -16.61
N LEU A 97 -20.02 -6.29 -17.46
CA LEU A 97 -18.92 -7.22 -17.80
C LEU A 97 -18.25 -6.93 -19.14
N ASP A 98 -18.84 -6.05 -19.95
CA ASP A 98 -18.34 -5.67 -21.27
C ASP A 98 -18.53 -4.18 -21.56
N GLU A 99 -17.90 -3.72 -22.64
CA GLU A 99 -17.97 -2.31 -23.08
C GLU A 99 -19.39 -1.87 -23.45
N ASN A 100 -20.23 -2.79 -23.96
CA ASN A 100 -21.62 -2.49 -24.31
C ASN A 100 -22.45 -2.19 -23.07
N SER A 101 -22.33 -3.02 -22.03
CA SER A 101 -23.00 -2.85 -20.74
C SER A 101 -22.46 -1.63 -20.01
N TYR A 102 -21.16 -1.33 -20.17
CA TYR A 102 -20.55 -0.13 -19.64
C TYR A 102 -21.10 1.12 -20.32
N ALA A 103 -21.16 1.13 -21.65
CA ALA A 103 -21.77 2.24 -22.41
C ALA A 103 -23.25 2.43 -22.08
N ALA A 104 -24.00 1.34 -21.88
CA ALA A 104 -25.41 1.38 -21.52
C ALA A 104 -25.66 1.98 -20.12
N THR A 105 -24.75 1.75 -19.16
CA THR A 105 -24.88 2.22 -17.77
C THR A 105 -24.15 3.55 -17.51
N ALA A 106 -23.29 4.00 -18.43
CA ALA A 106 -22.40 5.14 -18.24
C ALA A 106 -23.11 6.44 -17.82
N ALA A 107 -24.27 6.75 -18.41
CA ALA A 107 -25.02 7.97 -18.09
C ALA A 107 -25.58 7.96 -16.66
N ASP A 108 -26.05 6.80 -16.19
CA ASP A 108 -26.54 6.64 -14.83
C ASP A 108 -25.37 6.73 -13.84
N VAL A 109 -24.25 6.06 -14.13
CA VAL A 109 -23.01 6.09 -13.33
C VAL A 109 -22.50 7.52 -13.21
N GLU A 110 -22.37 8.23 -14.32
CA GLU A 110 -21.94 9.62 -14.37
C GLU A 110 -22.83 10.50 -13.48
N ARG A 111 -24.15 10.38 -13.62
CA ARG A 111 -25.12 11.15 -12.83
C ARG A 111 -25.03 10.85 -11.34
N THR A 112 -24.95 9.58 -10.94
CA THR A 112 -24.81 9.21 -9.52
C THR A 112 -23.50 9.72 -8.91
N ILE A 113 -22.39 9.66 -9.65
CA ILE A 113 -21.12 10.24 -9.21
C ILE A 113 -21.24 11.76 -9.08
N ALA A 114 -21.81 12.44 -10.08
CA ALA A 114 -21.96 13.89 -10.08
C ALA A 114 -22.83 14.38 -8.91
N GLU A 115 -23.99 13.75 -8.68
CA GLU A 115 -24.87 14.06 -7.54
C GLU A 115 -24.14 13.89 -6.20
N THR A 116 -23.32 12.84 -6.07
CA THR A 116 -22.55 12.62 -4.85
C THR A 116 -21.44 13.66 -4.67
N LEU A 117 -20.76 14.03 -5.75
CA LEU A 117 -19.71 15.07 -5.74
C LEU A 117 -20.26 16.47 -5.45
N ASP A 118 -21.52 16.74 -5.81
CA ASP A 118 -22.18 18.03 -5.58
C ASP A 118 -22.70 18.16 -4.15
N CYS A 119 -23.19 17.07 -3.56
CA CYS A 119 -23.73 17.06 -2.20
C CYS A 119 -22.66 16.88 -1.10
N SER A 120 -21.42 16.55 -1.47
CA SER A 120 -20.35 16.25 -0.50
C SER A 120 -19.47 17.47 -0.23
N GLU A 121 -19.29 17.83 1.04
CA GLU A 121 -18.32 18.86 1.44
C GLU A 121 -16.87 18.42 1.21
N THR A 122 -16.60 17.12 1.35
CA THR A 122 -15.29 16.52 1.10
C THR A 122 -15.45 15.17 0.42
N THR A 123 -14.71 14.95 -0.66
CA THR A 123 -14.62 13.66 -1.34
C THR A 123 -13.16 13.19 -1.36
N VAL A 124 -12.94 11.93 -0.99
CA VAL A 124 -11.65 11.26 -1.15
C VAL A 124 -11.80 10.11 -2.13
N MET A 125 -11.03 10.17 -3.21
CA MET A 125 -10.99 9.14 -4.25
C MET A 125 -9.74 8.29 -4.06
N VAL A 126 -9.92 6.99 -3.82
CA VAL A 126 -8.83 6.01 -3.58
C VAL A 126 -9.04 4.83 -4.52
N GLY A 127 -7.94 4.28 -5.06
CA GLY A 127 -8.00 3.14 -5.98
C GLY A 127 -8.50 3.49 -7.39
N THR A 128 -8.81 4.77 -7.65
CA THR A 128 -9.19 5.23 -8.97
C THR A 128 -7.98 5.48 -9.87
N SER A 129 -8.09 5.12 -11.14
CA SER A 129 -7.12 5.43 -12.19
C SER A 129 -7.29 6.85 -12.76
N LEU A 130 -8.40 7.53 -12.44
CA LEU A 130 -8.86 8.77 -13.09
C LEU A 130 -8.84 8.73 -14.64
N GLY A 131 -8.80 7.54 -15.23
CA GLY A 131 -8.97 7.28 -16.65
C GLY A 131 -10.41 6.92 -17.03
N ASP A 132 -11.23 6.63 -16.03
CA ASP A 132 -12.62 6.21 -16.19
C ASP A 132 -13.51 7.34 -16.73
N THR A 133 -14.24 7.08 -17.82
CA THR A 133 -14.95 8.13 -18.56
C THR A 133 -16.11 8.74 -17.76
N PRO A 134 -17.02 7.96 -17.13
CA PRO A 134 -18.07 8.48 -16.26
C PRO A 134 -17.50 9.35 -15.12
N LEU A 135 -16.43 8.91 -14.44
CA LEU A 135 -15.81 9.71 -13.40
C LEU A 135 -15.26 11.05 -13.92
N ILE A 136 -14.55 11.04 -15.05
CA ILE A 136 -13.99 12.28 -15.63
C ILE A 136 -15.10 13.26 -16.02
N ARG A 137 -16.17 12.75 -16.63
CA ARG A 137 -17.32 13.58 -17.03
C ARG A 137 -18.04 14.15 -15.81
N ALA A 138 -18.26 13.34 -14.77
CA ALA A 138 -18.84 13.80 -13.51
C ALA A 138 -17.97 14.88 -12.85
N LEU A 139 -16.65 14.69 -12.77
CA LEU A 139 -15.71 15.70 -12.27
C LEU A 139 -15.75 17.00 -13.09
N SER A 140 -15.84 16.88 -14.41
CA SER A 140 -15.94 18.03 -15.32
C SER A 140 -17.25 18.81 -15.12
N ALA A 141 -18.38 18.10 -15.03
CA ALA A 141 -19.71 18.68 -14.81
C ALA A 141 -19.78 19.41 -13.46
N THR A 142 -19.17 18.83 -12.45
CA THR A 142 -19.19 19.33 -11.07
C THR A 142 -17.96 20.16 -10.72
N ARG A 143 -17.17 20.62 -11.69
CA ARG A 143 -15.91 21.33 -11.41
C ARG A 143 -16.07 22.63 -10.61
N ARG A 144 -17.27 23.22 -10.60
CA ARG A 144 -17.58 24.47 -9.90
C ARG A 144 -18.13 24.24 -8.49
N SER A 145 -18.34 23.00 -8.09
CA SER A 145 -18.93 22.69 -6.79
C SER A 145 -17.90 23.00 -5.69
N PRO A 146 -18.36 23.54 -4.55
CA PRO A 146 -17.46 24.08 -3.52
C PRO A 146 -16.76 22.99 -2.68
N GLY A 147 -17.18 21.73 -2.79
CA GLY A 147 -16.64 20.63 -2.01
C GLY A 147 -15.15 20.36 -2.30
N ALA A 148 -14.39 20.09 -1.24
CA ALA A 148 -13.00 19.71 -1.35
C ALA A 148 -12.88 18.29 -1.95
N ARG A 149 -12.03 18.12 -2.95
CA ARG A 149 -11.83 16.82 -3.62
C ARG A 149 -10.37 16.42 -3.55
N LEU A 150 -10.11 15.23 -3.04
CA LEU A 150 -8.79 14.65 -2.90
C LEU A 150 -8.73 13.37 -3.74
N ALA A 151 -7.70 13.22 -4.57
CA ALA A 151 -7.44 11.98 -5.29
C ALA A 151 -6.11 11.40 -4.85
N VAL A 152 -6.12 10.16 -4.35
CA VAL A 152 -4.92 9.45 -3.91
C VAL A 152 -4.41 8.60 -5.06
N LEU A 153 -3.36 9.08 -5.74
CA LEU A 153 -2.79 8.48 -6.94
C LEU A 153 -1.35 8.06 -6.65
N THR A 154 -1.02 6.78 -6.70
CA THR A 154 0.35 6.36 -6.40
C THR A 154 1.32 6.90 -7.44
N ARG A 155 2.48 7.38 -6.98
CA ARG A 155 3.52 7.93 -7.87
C ARG A 155 4.01 6.90 -8.88
N GLY A 156 3.98 5.61 -8.53
CA GLY A 156 4.26 4.50 -9.45
C GLY A 156 3.41 4.49 -10.72
N GLN A 157 2.24 5.16 -10.75
CA GLN A 157 1.43 5.31 -11.97
C GLN A 157 2.06 6.28 -12.99
N PHE A 158 2.96 7.14 -12.55
CA PHE A 158 3.63 8.18 -13.35
C PHE A 158 5.13 7.91 -13.52
N ALA A 159 5.64 6.85 -12.89
CA ALA A 159 7.05 6.49 -12.90
C ALA A 159 7.55 6.32 -14.34
N ASN A 160 8.71 6.90 -14.61
CA ASN A 160 9.38 6.80 -15.89
C ASN A 160 10.89 6.66 -15.63
N PRO A 161 11.61 5.81 -16.38
CA PRO A 161 13.07 5.72 -16.26
C PRO A 161 13.79 7.05 -16.53
N ASP A 162 13.16 7.97 -17.27
CA ASP A 162 13.63 9.32 -17.48
C ASP A 162 12.99 10.29 -16.46
N ASP A 163 13.83 10.89 -15.63
CA ASP A 163 13.45 11.84 -14.57
C ASP A 163 12.64 13.03 -15.11
N ASP A 164 13.02 13.57 -16.26
CA ASP A 164 12.35 14.74 -16.85
C ASP A 164 10.95 14.35 -17.33
N LEU A 165 10.80 13.14 -17.88
CA LEU A 165 9.50 12.61 -18.28
C LEU A 165 8.61 12.30 -17.07
N GLU A 166 9.15 11.76 -15.97
CA GLU A 166 8.38 11.56 -14.75
C GLU A 166 7.89 12.90 -14.17
N ILE A 167 8.77 13.91 -14.13
CA ILE A 167 8.42 15.26 -13.68
C ILE A 167 7.33 15.85 -14.58
N LEU A 168 7.45 15.68 -15.90
CA LEU A 168 6.43 16.09 -16.85
C LEU A 168 5.10 15.38 -16.59
N ASN A 169 5.11 14.05 -16.42
CA ASN A 169 3.90 13.26 -16.13
C ASN A 169 3.20 13.72 -14.85
N LEU A 170 3.95 13.94 -13.77
CA LEU A 170 3.41 14.47 -12.51
C LEU A 170 2.88 15.90 -12.68
N SER A 171 3.53 16.71 -13.51
CA SER A 171 3.09 18.08 -13.80
C SER A 171 1.80 18.09 -14.63
N LEU A 172 1.68 17.21 -15.62
CA LEU A 172 0.46 17.00 -16.40
C LEU A 172 -0.68 16.48 -15.53
N ALA A 173 -0.40 15.54 -14.62
CA ALA A 173 -1.39 15.06 -13.66
C ALA A 173 -1.92 16.18 -12.76
N ARG A 174 -1.04 17.07 -12.28
CA ARG A 174 -1.44 18.26 -11.51
C ARG A 174 -2.23 19.27 -12.34
N ALA A 175 -1.85 19.49 -13.61
CA ALA A 175 -2.59 20.38 -14.50
C ALA A 175 -4.01 19.85 -14.75
N ARG A 176 -4.14 18.56 -15.05
CA ARG A 176 -5.44 17.87 -15.18
C ARG A 176 -6.27 17.97 -13.89
N ALA A 177 -5.62 17.84 -12.73
CA ALA A 177 -6.29 17.98 -11.45
C ALA A 177 -6.89 19.36 -11.22
N ARG A 178 -6.18 20.43 -11.63
CA ARG A 178 -6.70 21.80 -11.59
C ARG A 178 -7.91 21.97 -12.52
N GLU A 179 -7.83 21.45 -13.75
CA GLU A 179 -8.95 21.54 -14.71
C GLU A 179 -10.22 20.83 -14.23
N LEU A 180 -10.06 19.73 -13.49
CA LEU A 180 -11.15 18.91 -12.95
C LEU A 180 -11.50 19.22 -11.48
N ASN A 181 -10.90 20.28 -10.91
CA ASN A 181 -11.10 20.73 -9.52
C ASN A 181 -10.91 19.63 -8.47
N TYR A 182 -9.78 18.94 -8.48
CA TYR A 182 -9.36 18.07 -7.37
C TYR A 182 -7.90 18.29 -6.99
N THR A 183 -7.54 17.90 -5.77
CA THR A 183 -6.18 17.95 -5.23
C THR A 183 -5.56 16.56 -5.31
N PRO A 184 -4.50 16.35 -6.12
CA PRO A 184 -3.83 15.07 -6.20
C PRO A 184 -2.86 14.89 -5.03
N LEU A 185 -2.92 13.74 -4.39
CA LEU A 185 -1.95 13.26 -3.40
C LEU A 185 -1.16 12.12 -4.05
N PHE A 186 0.18 12.20 -3.99
CA PHE A 186 1.08 11.25 -4.64
C PHE A 186 1.88 10.40 -3.62
N PRO A 187 1.23 9.46 -2.91
CA PRO A 187 1.96 8.50 -2.09
C PRO A 187 2.95 7.70 -2.95
N ASP A 188 4.05 7.28 -2.33
CA ASP A 188 5.04 6.37 -2.89
C ASP A 188 4.39 5.02 -3.25
N PHE A 189 3.48 4.53 -2.41
CA PHE A 189 2.91 3.18 -2.56
C PHE A 189 1.49 3.04 -2.01
N ASN A 190 0.79 1.96 -2.40
CA ASN A 190 -0.61 1.71 -2.04
C ASN A 190 -0.82 1.62 -0.50
N GLY A 191 0.15 1.07 0.24
CA GLY A 191 0.08 1.03 1.71
C GLY A 191 -0.03 2.40 2.38
N GLN A 192 0.55 3.46 1.79
CA GLN A 192 0.39 4.83 2.29
C GLN A 192 -1.02 5.38 2.04
N ALA A 193 -1.75 4.88 1.04
CA ALA A 193 -3.16 5.25 0.84
C ALA A 193 -4.02 4.74 2.00
N ALA A 194 -3.83 3.48 2.41
CA ALA A 194 -4.50 2.94 3.59
C ALA A 194 -4.13 3.73 4.85
N GLN A 195 -2.84 4.03 5.04
CA GLN A 195 -2.36 4.83 6.15
C GLN A 195 -2.99 6.23 6.20
N LEU A 196 -3.12 6.91 5.06
CA LEU A 196 -3.78 8.22 4.99
C LEU A 196 -5.22 8.15 5.50
N ILE A 197 -5.98 7.13 5.10
CA ILE A 197 -7.37 6.94 5.54
C ILE A 197 -7.42 6.65 7.04
N THR A 198 -6.53 5.79 7.55
CA THR A 198 -6.43 5.53 8.99
C THR A 198 -6.09 6.79 9.77
N GLU A 199 -5.11 7.58 9.34
CA GLU A 199 -4.73 8.83 10.02
C GLU A 199 -5.83 9.88 9.97
N ALA A 200 -6.57 9.97 8.86
CA ALA A 200 -7.74 10.85 8.75
C ALA A 200 -8.82 10.43 9.75
N ALA A 201 -9.15 9.13 9.83
CA ALA A 201 -10.12 8.61 10.78
C ALA A 201 -9.68 8.87 12.24
N MET A 202 -8.42 8.60 12.57
CA MET A 202 -7.86 8.84 13.90
C MET A 202 -7.88 10.33 14.27
N ARG A 203 -7.57 11.24 13.33
CA ARG A 203 -7.64 12.68 13.58
C ARG A 203 -9.06 13.16 13.80
N THR A 204 -10.03 12.63 13.07
CA THR A 204 -11.46 12.95 13.30
C THR A 204 -11.93 12.44 14.66
N ALA A 205 -11.52 11.23 15.07
CA ALA A 205 -11.94 10.63 16.33
C ALA A 205 -11.23 11.22 17.56
N PHE A 206 -9.94 11.55 17.46
CA PHE A 206 -9.09 11.89 18.61
C PHE A 206 -8.45 13.30 18.54
N GLY A 207 -8.70 14.07 17.48
CA GLY A 207 -8.18 15.43 17.29
C GLY A 207 -6.74 15.51 16.76
N SER A 208 -6.14 16.71 16.84
CA SER A 208 -4.82 17.06 16.26
C SER A 208 -3.59 16.43 16.94
N ARG A 209 -3.77 15.36 17.72
CA ARG A 209 -2.69 14.71 18.50
C ARG A 209 -1.67 13.95 17.65
N THR A 210 -1.84 13.88 16.33
CA THR A 210 -0.93 13.16 15.45
C THR A 210 -0.17 14.15 14.55
N THR A 211 1.16 14.14 14.62
CA THR A 211 2.04 14.77 13.61
C THR A 211 1.77 14.15 12.24
N ALA A 212 1.95 14.89 11.15
CA ALA A 212 1.69 14.35 9.80
C ALA A 212 2.75 13.31 9.41
N TYR A 213 2.39 12.33 8.57
CA TYR A 213 3.31 11.30 8.08
C TYR A 213 4.69 11.83 7.63
N THR A 214 4.70 12.83 6.73
CA THR A 214 5.93 13.39 6.18
C THR A 214 6.80 14.04 7.26
N GLN A 215 6.18 14.65 8.26
CA GLN A 215 6.89 15.26 9.38
C GLN A 215 7.51 14.17 10.27
N ARG A 216 6.75 13.14 10.66
CA ARG A 216 7.27 12.01 11.46
C ARG A 216 8.42 11.31 10.74
N LEU A 217 8.29 11.09 9.44
CA LEU A 217 9.33 10.48 8.62
C LEU A 217 10.58 11.37 8.49
N GLY A 218 10.42 12.69 8.41
CA GLY A 218 11.53 13.65 8.42
C GLY A 218 12.25 13.69 9.76
N GLU A 219 11.50 13.82 10.86
CA GLU A 219 12.03 13.81 12.23
C GLU A 219 12.78 12.51 12.54
N TRP A 220 12.23 11.38 12.11
CA TRP A 220 12.89 10.08 12.21
C TRP A 220 14.19 10.07 11.40
N TRP A 221 14.18 10.53 10.14
CA TRP A 221 15.36 10.52 9.28
C TRP A 221 16.49 11.38 9.86
N ASP A 222 16.17 12.60 10.28
CA ASP A 222 17.13 13.55 10.85
C ASP A 222 17.79 12.99 12.12
N SER A 223 17.02 12.27 12.94
CA SER A 223 17.54 11.65 14.15
C SER A 223 18.31 10.36 13.85
N TRP A 224 17.80 9.54 12.94
CA TRP A 224 18.39 8.25 12.59
C TRP A 224 19.75 8.43 11.90
N VAL A 225 19.89 9.37 10.96
CA VAL A 225 21.18 9.60 10.26
C VAL A 225 22.30 10.04 11.20
N VAL A 226 21.97 10.67 12.32
CA VAL A 226 22.93 11.11 13.34
C VAL A 226 23.26 9.98 14.33
N GLN A 227 22.27 9.20 14.74
CA GLN A 227 22.42 8.15 15.75
C GLN A 227 22.63 6.76 15.12
N GLY A 228 21.57 6.18 14.55
CA GLY A 228 21.55 4.81 14.05
C GLY A 228 22.35 4.60 12.78
N GLY A 229 22.33 5.54 11.84
CA GLY A 229 23.06 5.49 10.59
C GLY A 229 24.58 5.47 10.74
N ARG A 230 25.11 5.75 11.95
CA ARG A 230 26.54 5.73 12.28
C ARG A 230 26.96 4.55 13.17
N ASP A 231 26.06 3.60 13.43
CA ASP A 231 26.37 2.43 14.24
C ASP A 231 27.39 1.51 13.55
N ALA A 232 28.63 1.53 14.05
CA ALA A 232 29.72 0.68 13.55
C ALA A 232 29.48 -0.82 13.80
N ASN A 233 28.62 -1.18 14.76
CA ASN A 233 28.31 -2.57 15.10
C ASN A 233 27.16 -3.15 14.28
N MET A 234 26.52 -2.35 13.42
CA MET A 234 25.38 -2.78 12.61
C MET A 234 25.65 -4.06 11.79
N PRO A 235 26.80 -4.25 11.11
CA PRO A 235 27.10 -5.50 10.42
C PRO A 235 27.17 -6.73 11.33
N GLN A 236 27.64 -6.55 12.58
CA GLN A 236 27.73 -7.63 13.56
C GLN A 236 26.35 -8.03 14.07
N ARG A 237 25.49 -7.04 14.39
CA ARG A 237 24.08 -7.29 14.75
C ARG A 237 23.33 -8.02 13.64
N LEU A 238 23.50 -7.60 12.38
CA LEU A 238 22.90 -8.31 11.24
C LEU A 238 23.39 -9.76 11.12
N ARG A 239 24.63 -10.07 11.51
CA ARG A 239 25.15 -11.44 11.50
C ARG A 239 24.52 -12.30 12.60
N GLU A 240 24.32 -11.74 13.79
CA GLU A 240 23.62 -12.41 14.89
C GLU A 240 22.17 -12.75 14.49
N ILE A 241 21.48 -11.80 13.85
CA ILE A 241 20.13 -12.01 13.30
C ILE A 241 20.11 -13.13 12.26
N VAL A 242 21.07 -13.14 11.31
CA VAL A 242 21.18 -14.22 10.31
C VAL A 242 21.35 -15.59 10.98
N THR A 243 22.12 -15.65 12.07
CA THR A 243 22.35 -16.91 12.80
C THR A 243 21.05 -17.44 13.40
N THR A 244 20.26 -16.56 14.01
CA THR A 244 18.92 -16.87 14.51
C THR A 244 17.98 -17.33 13.39
N ILE A 245 17.99 -16.64 12.25
CA ILE A 245 17.16 -16.99 11.08
C ILE A 245 17.53 -18.37 10.52
N CYS A 246 18.82 -18.65 10.35
CA CYS A 246 19.29 -19.95 9.86
C CYS A 246 18.84 -21.10 10.78
N ALA A 247 18.86 -20.90 12.09
CA ALA A 247 18.34 -21.87 13.06
C ALA A 247 16.82 -22.08 12.95
N LEU A 248 16.06 -21.05 12.57
CA LEU A 248 14.60 -21.17 12.35
C LEU A 248 14.25 -21.88 11.05
N LEU A 249 15.11 -21.76 10.04
CA LEU A 249 14.94 -22.34 8.71
C LEU A 249 15.51 -23.77 8.60
N ASP A 250 16.05 -24.32 9.69
CA ASP A 250 16.83 -25.57 9.69
C ASP A 250 17.91 -25.61 8.59
N SER A 251 18.46 -24.43 8.26
CA SER A 251 19.46 -24.23 7.21
C SER A 251 20.82 -23.94 7.86
N PRO A 252 21.70 -24.94 8.02
CA PRO A 252 22.97 -24.74 8.69
C PRO A 252 23.83 -23.73 7.92
N LEU A 253 24.50 -22.85 8.66
CA LEU A 253 25.48 -21.94 8.06
C LEU A 253 26.63 -22.77 7.46
N PRO A 254 27.15 -22.39 6.28
CA PRO A 254 28.26 -23.10 5.67
C PRO A 254 29.49 -23.09 6.59
N GLU A 255 30.14 -24.24 6.78
CA GLU A 255 31.38 -24.31 7.57
C GLU A 255 32.52 -23.52 6.91
N THR A 256 32.48 -23.36 5.58
CA THR A 256 33.45 -22.57 4.82
C THR A 256 32.78 -21.67 3.77
N PRO A 257 33.33 -20.48 3.46
CA PRO A 257 32.81 -19.60 2.40
C PRO A 257 32.84 -20.21 0.98
N LEU A 258 33.58 -21.32 0.82
CA LEU A 258 33.81 -22.03 -0.45
C LEU A 258 32.87 -23.23 -0.62
N ASP A 259 32.02 -23.52 0.37
CA ASP A 259 31.01 -24.55 0.21
C ASP A 259 29.95 -24.08 -0.81
N HIS A 260 30.02 -24.65 -2.01
CA HIS A 260 29.11 -24.34 -3.12
C HIS A 260 27.83 -25.18 -3.07
N VAL A 261 27.75 -26.17 -2.18
CA VAL A 261 26.60 -27.07 -2.04
C VAL A 261 25.65 -26.55 -0.97
N ALA A 262 26.18 -25.98 0.11
CA ALA A 262 25.38 -25.37 1.16
C ALA A 262 24.66 -24.09 0.71
N GLU A 263 23.41 -23.93 1.12
CA GLU A 263 22.67 -22.69 0.96
C GLU A 263 23.35 -21.57 1.78
N ARG A 264 23.68 -20.47 1.12
CA ARG A 264 24.28 -19.30 1.78
C ARG A 264 23.21 -18.25 1.99
N HIS A 265 23.31 -17.53 3.10
CA HIS A 265 22.41 -16.43 3.42
C HIS A 265 23.18 -15.12 3.64
N GLN A 266 22.59 -14.01 3.23
CA GLN A 266 23.07 -12.67 3.56
C GLN A 266 21.88 -11.81 3.96
N LEU A 267 22.01 -11.11 5.10
CA LEU A 267 21.04 -10.10 5.50
C LEU A 267 21.54 -8.73 5.11
N GLU A 268 20.66 -7.93 4.52
CA GLU A 268 20.91 -6.55 4.14
C GLU A 268 19.89 -5.63 4.80
N LEU A 269 20.38 -4.53 5.38
CA LEU A 269 19.54 -3.43 5.84
C LEU A 269 19.49 -2.35 4.77
N TRP A 270 18.29 -2.07 4.30
CA TRP A 270 18.00 -1.02 3.33
C TRP A 270 17.16 0.06 3.99
N VAL A 271 17.54 1.32 3.81
CA VAL A 271 16.94 2.45 4.54
C VAL A 271 16.55 3.53 3.56
N ARG A 272 15.38 4.16 3.79
CA ARG A 272 14.95 5.29 2.99
C ARG A 272 15.91 6.45 3.19
N ALA A 273 16.54 6.89 2.12
CA ALA A 273 17.44 8.04 2.15
C ALA A 273 16.70 9.30 1.70
N ASP A 274 16.94 10.40 2.41
CA ASP A 274 16.33 11.71 2.16
C ASP A 274 14.81 11.62 1.85
N PRO A 275 14.00 11.06 2.77
CA PRO A 275 12.62 10.69 2.46
C PRO A 275 11.69 11.90 2.22
N THR A 276 12.09 13.10 2.64
CA THR A 276 11.39 14.37 2.41
C THR A 276 11.92 15.12 1.18
N GLY A 277 13.05 14.69 0.64
CA GLY A 277 13.67 15.22 -0.56
C GLY A 277 12.88 14.93 -1.85
N ARG A 278 13.35 15.53 -2.94
CA ARG A 278 12.74 15.35 -4.27
C ARG A 278 12.98 13.95 -4.83
N SER A 279 14.16 13.41 -4.57
CA SER A 279 14.62 12.11 -5.07
C SER A 279 14.56 11.08 -3.94
N ARG A 280 13.35 10.55 -3.70
CA ARG A 280 13.13 9.51 -2.70
C ARG A 280 13.76 8.21 -3.16
N SER A 281 14.66 7.66 -2.35
CA SER A 281 15.42 6.47 -2.69
C SER A 281 15.51 5.50 -1.51
N LEU A 282 15.93 4.29 -1.81
CA LEU A 282 16.29 3.28 -0.84
C LEU A 282 17.79 2.97 -0.99
N THR A 283 18.54 3.10 0.10
CA THR A 283 19.98 2.88 0.13
C THR A 283 20.31 1.68 1.00
N ARG A 284 21.13 0.76 0.49
CA ARG A 284 21.66 -0.34 1.31
C ARG A 284 22.64 0.23 2.33
N TRP A 285 22.28 0.19 3.60
CA TRP A 285 23.08 0.77 4.67
C TRP A 285 24.09 -0.20 5.27
N ALA A 286 23.70 -1.46 5.41
CA ALA A 286 24.56 -2.48 6.00
C ALA A 286 24.25 -3.87 5.43
N ARG A 287 25.22 -4.77 5.59
CA ARG A 287 25.12 -6.18 5.19
C ARG A 287 25.92 -7.05 6.16
N SER A 288 25.53 -8.31 6.35
CA SER A 288 26.20 -9.24 7.26
C SER A 288 27.61 -9.72 6.82
N LEU A 289 28.26 -9.09 5.82
CA LEU A 289 29.55 -9.52 5.23
C LEU A 289 30.81 -8.99 5.96
N HIS A 290 31.87 -9.81 5.93
CA HIS A 290 33.13 -9.71 6.70
C HIS A 290 33.99 -8.42 6.52
N ALA A 291 33.98 -7.52 7.51
CA ALA A 291 35.15 -6.70 7.90
C ALA A 291 35.44 -5.36 7.20
N THR A 292 34.45 -4.68 6.58
CA THR A 292 34.58 -3.23 6.28
C THR A 292 33.24 -2.53 6.48
N PRO A 293 33.18 -1.39 7.20
CA PRO A 293 31.96 -0.59 7.27
C PRO A 293 31.72 0.00 5.89
N ALA A 294 30.90 -0.65 5.08
CA ALA A 294 30.33 -0.06 3.87
C ALA A 294 29.02 0.65 4.26
N GLY A 295 29.15 1.72 5.03
CA GLY A 295 28.09 2.72 5.19
C GLY A 295 28.39 3.91 4.28
N VAL A 296 27.33 4.49 3.70
CA VAL A 296 27.26 5.66 2.80
C VAL A 296 27.43 5.39 1.29
N ASP A 297 28.22 4.41 0.83
CA ASP A 297 28.35 4.06 -0.62
C ASP A 297 27.60 2.75 -1.01
N GLY A 298 26.53 2.44 -0.30
CA GLY A 298 25.67 1.32 -0.62
C GLY A 298 24.91 1.53 -1.92
N LYS A 299 24.57 0.43 -2.60
CA LYS A 299 23.68 0.45 -3.75
C LYS A 299 22.42 1.25 -3.39
N THR A 300 22.14 2.27 -4.18
CA THR A 300 21.01 3.17 -3.98
C THR A 300 20.14 3.12 -5.22
N GLU A 301 18.83 3.09 -5.01
CA GLU A 301 17.87 2.96 -6.10
C GLU A 301 16.63 3.80 -5.79
N ARG A 302 15.99 4.32 -6.83
CA ARG A 302 14.76 5.09 -6.69
C ARG A 302 13.61 4.18 -6.28
N LEU A 303 12.62 4.74 -5.60
CA LEU A 303 11.42 4.01 -5.19
C LEU A 303 10.50 3.75 -6.39
N GLU A 304 10.84 2.73 -7.18
CA GLU A 304 10.14 2.36 -8.42
C GLU A 304 9.52 0.97 -8.33
N ARG A 305 8.30 0.83 -8.86
CA ARG A 305 7.54 -0.42 -8.82
C ARG A 305 8.21 -1.54 -9.63
N ASN A 306 8.86 -1.19 -10.73
CA ASN A 306 9.55 -2.10 -11.64
C ASN A 306 11.06 -2.23 -11.33
N SER A 307 11.51 -1.76 -10.16
CA SER A 307 12.91 -1.88 -9.76
C SER A 307 13.38 -3.34 -9.84
N TYR A 308 14.60 -3.56 -10.32
CA TYR A 308 15.26 -4.87 -10.31
C TYR A 308 15.80 -5.25 -8.92
N LEU A 309 15.63 -4.37 -7.92
CA LEU A 309 15.96 -4.64 -6.53
C LEU A 309 14.74 -5.14 -5.76
N ALA A 310 14.82 -6.37 -5.27
CA ALA A 310 13.84 -6.96 -4.36
C ALA A 310 13.44 -6.04 -3.17
N PRO A 311 14.38 -5.43 -2.42
CA PRO A 311 14.02 -4.57 -1.29
C PRO A 311 13.23 -3.32 -1.71
N VAL A 312 13.49 -2.76 -2.89
CA VAL A 312 12.72 -1.62 -3.42
C VAL A 312 11.30 -2.05 -3.73
N ARG A 313 11.12 -3.20 -4.42
CA ARG A 313 9.79 -3.74 -4.70
C ARG A 313 8.99 -4.00 -3.42
N ALA A 314 9.59 -4.66 -2.44
CA ALA A 314 8.92 -4.92 -1.16
C ALA A 314 8.54 -3.63 -0.43
N LEU A 315 9.41 -2.61 -0.42
CA LEU A 315 9.09 -1.29 0.14
C LEU A 315 7.89 -0.66 -0.59
N VAL A 316 7.88 -0.67 -1.92
CA VAL A 316 6.82 -0.11 -2.77
C VAL A 316 5.53 -0.95 -2.69
N GLU A 317 5.58 -2.22 -2.34
CA GLU A 317 4.38 -3.00 -2.05
C GLU A 317 3.87 -2.78 -0.62
N GLY A 318 4.77 -2.41 0.31
CA GLY A 318 4.47 -2.15 1.71
C GLY A 318 4.17 -3.39 2.54
N ARG A 319 4.50 -4.59 2.03
CA ARG A 319 4.31 -5.90 2.66
C ARG A 319 5.55 -6.78 2.48
N ALA A 320 5.64 -7.83 3.29
CA ALA A 320 6.68 -8.85 3.12
C ALA A 320 6.46 -9.61 1.80
N SER A 321 7.54 -9.80 1.04
CA SER A 321 7.50 -10.46 -0.26
C SER A 321 8.68 -11.40 -0.43
N ARG A 322 8.41 -12.58 -0.99
CA ARG A 322 9.41 -13.52 -1.51
C ARG A 322 9.55 -13.27 -3.01
N LEU A 323 10.77 -13.08 -3.49
CA LEU A 323 11.06 -12.73 -4.88
C LEU A 323 12.22 -13.57 -5.39
N ASP A 324 12.07 -14.13 -6.59
CA ASP A 324 13.18 -14.72 -7.34
C ASP A 324 13.84 -13.66 -8.23
N VAL A 325 15.11 -13.82 -8.58
CA VAL A 325 15.78 -12.97 -9.57
C VAL A 325 15.02 -12.97 -10.91
N GLU A 326 14.40 -14.08 -11.27
CA GLU A 326 13.62 -14.20 -12.51
C GLU A 326 12.40 -13.25 -12.50
N ASP A 327 11.77 -13.04 -11.34
CA ASP A 327 10.69 -12.07 -11.16
C ASP A 327 11.19 -10.63 -11.31
N LEU A 328 12.44 -10.38 -10.87
CA LEU A 328 13.06 -9.05 -10.87
C LEU A 328 13.49 -8.61 -12.27
N GLU A 329 13.92 -9.55 -13.12
CA GLU A 329 14.55 -9.26 -14.41
C GLU A 329 13.76 -9.69 -15.66
N GLN A 330 12.47 -10.06 -15.55
CA GLN A 330 11.53 -10.29 -16.67
C GLN A 330 12.20 -10.84 -17.97
N GLY A 331 12.98 -11.92 -17.84
CA GLY A 331 13.60 -12.63 -18.98
C GLY A 331 14.93 -12.09 -19.53
N ARG A 332 15.65 -11.18 -18.84
CA ARG A 332 16.92 -10.62 -19.34
C ARG A 332 18.20 -11.38 -18.95
N ALA A 333 18.15 -12.28 -17.97
CA ALA A 333 19.34 -13.04 -17.56
C ALA A 333 19.00 -14.42 -16.96
N SER A 334 19.91 -15.39 -17.15
CA SER A 334 19.85 -16.67 -16.43
C SER A 334 20.19 -16.43 -14.95
N SER A 335 19.36 -16.96 -14.05
CA SER A 335 19.54 -16.95 -12.58
C SER A 335 20.92 -17.45 -12.13
N THR A 336 21.59 -18.25 -12.96
CA THR A 336 22.95 -18.76 -12.71
C THR A 336 24.04 -17.69 -12.60
N ARG A 337 23.81 -16.49 -13.16
CA ARG A 337 24.78 -15.36 -13.12
C ARG A 337 24.82 -14.63 -11.79
N TYR A 338 23.82 -14.82 -10.94
CA TYR A 338 23.67 -14.09 -9.69
C TYR A 338 24.15 -14.93 -8.51
N THR A 339 24.96 -14.31 -7.64
CA THR A 339 25.36 -14.90 -6.36
C THR A 339 24.16 -15.12 -5.44
N TRP A 340 23.23 -14.17 -5.46
CA TRP A 340 21.97 -14.18 -4.71
C TRP A 340 20.83 -14.36 -5.69
N ARG A 341 20.04 -15.42 -5.52
CA ARG A 341 19.03 -15.86 -6.49
C ARG A 341 17.61 -15.67 -5.99
N SER A 342 17.40 -15.65 -4.67
CA SER A 342 16.09 -15.38 -4.08
C SER A 342 16.20 -14.48 -2.86
N PHE A 343 15.09 -13.81 -2.55
CA PHE A 343 15.03 -12.79 -1.52
C PHE A 343 13.73 -12.88 -0.73
N LEU A 344 13.83 -12.83 0.60
CA LEU A 344 12.73 -12.52 1.51
C LEU A 344 12.94 -11.09 2.01
N CYS A 345 12.08 -10.17 1.58
CA CYS A 345 12.18 -8.76 1.91
C CYS A 345 11.02 -8.34 2.81
N VAL A 346 11.33 -7.70 3.94
CA VAL A 346 10.34 -7.31 4.97
C VAL A 346 10.42 -5.80 5.22
N PRO A 347 9.40 -5.03 4.82
CA PRO A 347 9.33 -3.59 5.11
C PRO A 347 9.17 -3.32 6.60
N ILE A 348 10.05 -2.47 7.12
CA ILE A 348 10.13 -2.14 8.55
C ILE A 348 9.42 -0.82 8.81
N ARG A 349 8.61 -0.80 9.87
CA ARG A 349 7.84 0.37 10.31
C ARG A 349 8.36 0.88 11.65
N VAL A 350 8.57 2.19 11.75
CA VAL A 350 8.84 2.93 13.00
C VAL A 350 7.87 4.10 13.06
N ASP A 351 7.18 4.29 14.18
CA ASP A 351 6.15 5.33 14.36
C ASP A 351 5.10 5.38 13.23
N ASN A 352 4.66 4.19 12.83
CA ASN A 352 3.76 3.94 11.70
C ASN A 352 4.30 4.39 10.33
N CYS A 353 5.57 4.72 10.20
CA CYS A 353 6.21 5.06 8.93
C CYS A 353 7.03 3.87 8.42
N ILE A 354 6.83 3.43 7.17
CA ILE A 354 7.79 2.51 6.54
C ILE A 354 9.07 3.28 6.25
N VAL A 355 10.14 2.89 6.94
CA VAL A 355 11.42 3.59 6.98
C VAL A 355 12.55 2.81 6.29
N GLY A 356 12.38 1.52 6.09
CA GLY A 356 13.39 0.66 5.48
C GLY A 356 12.87 -0.75 5.19
N VAL A 357 13.78 -1.62 4.77
CA VAL A 357 13.53 -3.04 4.48
C VAL A 357 14.70 -3.85 5.00
N LEU A 358 14.42 -4.94 5.71
CA LEU A 358 15.40 -6.01 5.89
C LEU A 358 15.22 -7.05 4.79
N SER A 359 16.32 -7.41 4.12
CA SER A 359 16.32 -8.33 3.00
C SER A 359 17.23 -9.51 3.30
N LEU A 360 16.64 -10.69 3.47
CA LEU A 360 17.36 -11.97 3.53
C LEU A 360 17.53 -12.50 2.10
N ALA A 361 18.76 -12.52 1.63
CA ALA A 361 19.13 -13.07 0.33
C ALA A 361 19.62 -14.52 0.48
N SER A 362 19.23 -15.41 -0.44
CA SER A 362 19.73 -16.78 -0.55
C SER A 362 20.47 -17.01 -1.86
N SER A 363 21.48 -17.88 -1.83
CA SER A 363 22.19 -18.32 -3.04
C SER A 363 21.40 -19.32 -3.89
N LEU A 364 20.30 -19.87 -3.38
CA LEU A 364 19.42 -20.80 -4.09
C LEU A 364 18.24 -20.07 -4.75
N PRO A 365 17.71 -20.56 -5.88
CA PRO A 365 16.47 -20.05 -6.46
C PRO A 365 15.30 -20.28 -5.48
N LEU A 366 14.23 -19.51 -5.61
CA LEU A 366 13.19 -19.43 -4.58
C LEU A 366 12.51 -20.77 -4.29
N HIS A 367 12.35 -21.61 -5.32
CA HIS A 367 11.74 -22.93 -5.17
C HIS A 367 12.61 -23.95 -4.41
N GLU A 368 13.92 -23.71 -4.30
CA GLU A 368 14.87 -24.56 -3.56
C GLU A 368 15.32 -23.93 -2.23
N ALA A 369 15.11 -22.62 -2.06
CA ALA A 369 15.56 -21.90 -0.88
C ALA A 369 14.79 -22.32 0.38
N SER A 370 15.49 -22.46 1.51
CA SER A 370 14.90 -22.81 2.81
C SER A 370 13.81 -21.83 3.26
N MET A 371 13.92 -20.55 2.90
CA MET A 371 12.89 -19.53 3.14
C MET A 371 11.54 -19.80 2.44
N ASN A 372 11.47 -20.80 1.58
CA ASN A 372 10.26 -21.24 0.88
C ASN A 372 9.83 -22.67 1.28
N GLY A 373 10.57 -23.34 2.16
CA GLY A 373 10.32 -24.72 2.56
C GLY A 373 9.11 -24.92 3.49
N SER A 374 8.80 -23.92 4.33
CA SER A 374 7.67 -23.98 5.27
C SER A 374 7.10 -22.58 5.51
N GLU A 375 5.80 -22.40 5.25
CA GLU A 375 5.09 -21.14 5.52
C GLU A 375 5.16 -20.73 7.00
N GLU A 376 5.12 -21.69 7.92
CA GLU A 376 5.22 -21.42 9.36
C GLU A 376 6.62 -20.92 9.73
N ALA A 377 7.67 -21.56 9.21
CA ALA A 377 9.05 -21.12 9.44
C ALA A 377 9.28 -19.72 8.85
N THR A 378 8.81 -19.49 7.63
CA THR A 378 8.91 -18.20 6.95
C THR A 378 8.15 -17.11 7.71
N ALA A 379 6.95 -17.40 8.24
CA ALA A 379 6.21 -16.45 9.07
C ALA A 379 7.01 -16.06 10.32
N ARG A 380 7.62 -17.03 11.01
CA ARG A 380 8.49 -16.76 12.17
C ARG A 380 9.73 -15.96 11.81
N VAL A 381 10.33 -16.20 10.64
CA VAL A 381 11.44 -15.38 10.13
C VAL A 381 10.99 -13.95 9.88
N VAL A 382 9.80 -13.74 9.29
CA VAL A 382 9.22 -12.40 9.10
C VAL A 382 8.99 -11.71 10.44
N GLU A 383 8.50 -12.41 11.47
CA GLU A 383 8.35 -11.85 12.82
C GLU A 383 9.68 -11.39 13.42
N VAL A 384 10.73 -12.21 13.31
CA VAL A 384 12.09 -11.85 13.76
C VAL A 384 12.60 -10.62 13.00
N LEU A 385 12.48 -10.61 11.67
CA LEU A 385 12.90 -9.47 10.85
C LEU A 385 12.12 -8.19 11.21
N LEU A 386 10.82 -8.29 11.50
CA LEU A 386 10.04 -7.14 11.94
C LEU A 386 10.52 -6.61 13.30
N ALA A 387 10.72 -7.48 14.29
CA ALA A 387 11.16 -7.10 15.63
C ALA A 387 12.56 -6.47 15.60
N GLU A 388 13.53 -7.19 15.04
CA GLU A 388 14.93 -6.78 14.96
C GLU A 388 15.11 -5.55 14.07
N GLY A 389 14.39 -5.49 12.95
CA GLY A 389 14.42 -4.33 12.06
C GLY A 389 13.87 -3.08 12.73
N THR A 390 12.79 -3.21 13.50
CA THR A 390 12.23 -2.09 14.25
C THR A 390 13.22 -1.58 15.28
N GLU A 391 13.93 -2.47 16.00
CA GLU A 391 14.97 -2.08 16.95
C GLU A 391 16.17 -1.41 16.25
N LEU A 392 16.65 -1.96 15.13
CA LEU A 392 17.76 -1.40 14.35
C LEU A 392 17.47 -0.01 13.78
N LEU A 393 16.21 0.26 13.46
CA LEU A 393 15.76 1.54 12.88
C LEU A 393 15.11 2.47 13.90
N ALA A 394 14.96 2.04 15.16
CA ALA A 394 14.51 2.90 16.25
C ALA A 394 15.56 3.96 16.55
N VAL A 395 15.09 5.16 16.88
CA VAL A 395 15.90 6.26 17.38
C VAL A 395 15.62 6.36 18.87
N GLN A 396 16.66 6.36 19.72
CA GLN A 396 16.48 6.63 21.14
C GLN A 396 16.31 8.15 21.30
N ASN A 397 15.13 8.56 21.76
CA ASN A 397 14.84 9.96 22.12
C ASN A 397 15.47 10.31 23.47
#